data_AF-A0A9D0CWZ4-F1
#
_entry.id   AF-A0A9D0CWZ4-F1
#
_cell.length_a   1.000
_cell.length_b   1.000
_cell.length_c   1.000
_cell.angle_alpha   90.00
_cell.angle_beta   90.00
_cell.angle_gamma   90.00
#
_symmetry.space_group_name_H-M   'P 1'
#
loop_
_entity.id
_entity.type
_entity.pdbx_description
1 polymer ?
#
loop_
_entity_poly.entity_id
_entity_poly.type
_entity_poly.pdbx_seq_one_letter_code
_entity_poly.pdbx_strand_id
1 'polypeptide(L)'
;KRPDLGVRISAENGQAKLANVFDDGAAQQAGLSAGDVLVAIDGLKVTAGNLEKVLQHIGVGQTVPVHLFRRDELLCFDVVMQPPPCDTCELILLEDVSEEIARRRAAWLGG
;
A
#
# COMPACT_ATOMS: atom_id res chain seq x y z
N LYS A 1 -2.89 12.28 6.79
CA LYS A 1 -2.93 11.29 5.69
C LYS A 1 -2.70 9.93 6.30
N ARG A 2 -3.44 8.89 5.88
CA ARG A 2 -3.21 7.51 6.36
C ARG A 2 -1.84 7.04 5.83
N PRO A 3 -0.98 6.44 6.64
CA PRO A 3 0.30 5.92 6.14
C PRO A 3 0.09 4.71 5.24
N ASP A 4 1.08 4.44 4.40
CA ASP A 4 1.16 3.24 3.58
C ASP A 4 2.40 2.43 3.95
N LEU A 5 2.24 1.10 3.95
CA LEU A 5 3.33 0.16 4.21
C LEU A 5 4.02 -0.28 2.92
N GLY A 6 3.47 0.02 1.74
CA GLY A 6 4.05 -0.38 0.45
C GLY A 6 3.91 -1.88 0.19
N VAL A 7 2.79 -2.48 0.58
CA VAL A 7 2.56 -3.93 0.42
C VAL A 7 1.16 -4.25 -0.09
N ARG A 8 1.05 -5.37 -0.80
CA ARG A 8 -0.23 -6.05 -1.02
C ARG A 8 -0.28 -7.29 -0.13
N ILE A 9 -1.35 -7.43 0.65
CA ILE A 9 -1.56 -8.59 1.52
C ILE A 9 -2.57 -9.55 0.89
N SER A 10 -2.31 -10.85 0.99
CA SER A 10 -3.28 -11.91 0.76
C SER A 10 -3.65 -12.62 2.07
N ALA A 11 -4.86 -13.15 2.13
CA ALA A 11 -5.30 -14.01 3.22
C ALA A 11 -4.99 -15.48 2.87
N GLU A 12 -4.04 -16.08 3.56
CA GLU A 12 -3.76 -17.53 3.49
C GLU A 12 -4.00 -18.13 4.88
N ASN A 13 -4.94 -19.07 5.01
CA ASN A 13 -5.25 -19.73 6.29
C ASN A 13 -5.54 -18.77 7.46
N GLY A 14 -6.10 -17.60 7.18
CA GLY A 14 -6.38 -16.55 8.17
C GLY A 14 -5.17 -15.70 8.58
N GLN A 15 -4.00 -15.93 7.99
CA GLN A 15 -2.79 -15.15 8.18
C GLN A 15 -2.65 -14.05 7.11
N ALA A 16 -1.96 -12.96 7.46
CA ALA A 16 -1.69 -11.84 6.58
C ALA A 16 -0.36 -12.05 5.84
N LYS A 17 -0.39 -12.69 4.67
CA LYS A 17 0.83 -12.93 3.89
C LYS A 17 1.09 -11.77 2.95
N LEU A 18 2.35 -11.31 2.88
CA LEU A 18 2.75 -10.30 1.91
C LEU A 18 2.80 -10.94 0.52
N ALA A 19 1.81 -10.63 -0.31
CA ALA A 19 1.75 -11.09 -1.70
C ALA A 19 2.72 -10.29 -2.57
N ASN A 20 2.80 -8.98 -2.34
CA ASN A 20 3.73 -8.07 -3.00
C ASN A 20 4.34 -7.11 -1.98
N VAL A 21 5.61 -6.81 -2.17
CA VAL A 21 6.30 -5.70 -1.54
C VAL A 21 6.70 -4.77 -2.68
N PHE A 22 6.18 -3.55 -2.69
CA PHE A 22 6.40 -2.61 -3.78
C PHE A 22 7.77 -1.94 -3.65
N ASP A 23 8.43 -1.70 -4.78
CA ASP A 23 9.70 -0.99 -4.81
C ASP A 23 9.56 0.42 -4.23
N ASP A 24 10.60 0.87 -3.55
CA ASP A 24 10.70 2.13 -2.81
C ASP A 24 9.67 2.30 -1.67
N GLY A 25 8.80 1.31 -1.43
CA GLY A 25 7.83 1.30 -0.35
C GLY A 25 8.47 1.09 1.03
N ALA A 26 7.75 1.51 2.08
CA ALA A 26 8.21 1.41 3.47
C ALA A 26 8.68 0.00 3.87
N ALA A 27 7.92 -1.03 3.49
CA ALA A 27 8.27 -2.42 3.74
C ALA A 27 9.58 -2.84 3.05
N GLN A 28 9.78 -2.47 1.78
CA GLN A 28 10.99 -2.83 1.03
C GLN A 28 12.22 -2.19 1.67
N GLN A 29 12.14 -0.88 1.99
CA GLN A 29 13.23 -0.13 2.60
C GLN A 29 13.64 -0.69 3.97
N ALA A 30 12.69 -1.27 4.71
CA ALA A 30 12.94 -1.92 5.99
C ALA A 30 13.36 -3.40 5.88
N GLY A 31 13.39 -3.99 4.68
CA GLY A 31 13.86 -5.36 4.46
C GLY A 31 12.77 -6.45 4.53
N LEU A 32 11.49 -6.07 4.52
CA LEU A 32 10.38 -7.00 4.36
C LEU A 32 10.37 -7.54 2.92
N SER A 33 9.84 -8.74 2.73
CA SER A 33 9.86 -9.43 1.44
C SER A 33 8.53 -10.13 1.17
N ALA A 34 8.23 -10.33 -0.13
CA ALA A 34 7.09 -11.15 -0.51
C ALA A 34 7.22 -12.57 0.06
N GLY A 35 6.11 -13.12 0.54
CA GLY A 35 6.06 -14.41 1.25
C GLY A 35 6.18 -14.30 2.77
N ASP A 36 6.60 -13.15 3.31
CA ASP A 36 6.57 -12.91 4.75
C ASP A 36 5.14 -12.96 5.28
N VAL A 37 4.96 -13.53 6.48
CA VAL A 37 3.67 -13.61 7.16
C VAL A 37 3.64 -12.59 8.28
N LEU A 38 2.89 -11.52 8.08
CA LEU A 38 2.76 -10.42 9.01
C LEU A 38 1.94 -10.84 10.24
N VAL A 39 2.48 -10.56 11.43
CA VAL A 39 1.89 -10.97 12.72
C VAL A 39 1.41 -9.77 13.52
N ALA A 40 2.25 -8.73 13.62
CA ALA A 40 1.92 -7.53 14.39
C ALA A 40 2.63 -6.29 13.85
N ILE A 41 2.00 -5.14 14.03
CA ILE A 41 2.59 -3.81 13.79
C ILE A 41 2.34 -3.00 15.05
N ASP A 42 3.40 -2.38 15.60
CA ASP A 42 3.33 -1.52 16.79
C ASP A 42 2.65 -2.22 17.99
N GLY A 43 2.94 -3.52 18.16
CA GLY A 43 2.36 -4.35 19.22
C GLY A 43 0.90 -4.78 18.99
N LEU A 44 0.25 -4.34 17.91
CA LEU A 44 -1.11 -4.73 17.55
C LEU A 44 -1.12 -5.90 16.57
N LYS A 45 -1.93 -6.92 16.86
CA LYS A 45 -2.08 -8.10 15.99
C LYS A 45 -2.63 -7.70 14.61
N VAL A 46 -2.00 -8.20 13.55
CA VAL A 46 -2.43 -8.00 12.17
C VAL A 46 -3.02 -9.28 11.58
N THR A 47 -4.07 -9.10 10.78
CA THR A 47 -4.72 -10.07 9.91
C THR A 47 -4.99 -9.40 8.56
N ALA A 48 -5.28 -10.19 7.53
CA ALA A 48 -5.55 -9.64 6.20
C ALA A 48 -6.75 -8.67 6.18
N GLY A 49 -7.68 -8.78 7.14
CA GLY A 49 -8.87 -7.94 7.24
C GLY A 49 -8.76 -6.75 8.19
N ASN A 50 -7.63 -6.55 8.88
CA ASN A 50 -7.51 -5.48 9.87
C ASN A 50 -6.31 -4.54 9.66
N LEU A 51 -5.44 -4.79 8.67
CA LEU A 51 -4.24 -3.98 8.42
C LEU A 51 -4.56 -2.49 8.39
N GLU A 52 -5.55 -2.07 7.61
CA GLU A 52 -5.93 -0.67 7.50
C GLU A 52 -6.31 -0.05 8.85
N LYS A 53 -6.99 -0.80 9.72
CA LYS A 53 -7.37 -0.33 11.06
C LYS A 53 -6.16 -0.18 11.97
N VAL A 54 -5.17 -1.05 11.84
CA VAL A 54 -3.91 -0.96 12.60
C VAL A 54 -3.14 0.28 12.15
N LEU A 55 -3.00 0.49 10.84
CA LEU A 55 -2.29 1.64 10.27
C LEU A 55 -2.94 3.00 10.58
N GLN A 56 -4.25 3.05 10.85
CA GLN A 56 -4.95 4.30 11.19
C GLN A 56 -4.43 5.00 12.44
N HIS A 57 -3.78 4.27 13.35
CA HIS A 57 -3.24 4.82 14.60
C HIS A 57 -1.78 5.28 14.47
N ILE A 58 -1.18 5.12 13.28
CA ILE A 58 0.24 5.35 13.04
C ILE A 58 0.41 6.59 12.16
N GLY A 59 1.37 7.44 12.50
CA GLY A 59 1.69 8.64 11.74
C GLY A 59 2.58 8.36 10.53
N VAL A 60 2.45 9.16 9.47
CA VAL A 60 3.46 9.21 8.40
C VAL A 60 4.79 9.73 8.99
N GLY A 61 5.90 9.08 8.64
CA GLY A 61 7.23 9.35 9.17
C GLY A 61 7.52 8.69 10.52
N GLN A 62 6.51 8.10 11.17
CA GLN A 62 6.72 7.35 12.41
C GLN A 62 7.47 6.04 12.12
N THR A 63 8.43 5.70 12.98
CA THR A 63 9.08 4.39 12.98
C THR A 63 8.32 3.48 13.92
N VAL A 64 7.91 2.30 13.46
CA VAL A 64 7.18 1.31 14.26
C VAL A 64 7.76 -0.10 14.07
N PRO A 65 7.76 -0.93 15.13
CA PRO A 65 8.23 -2.30 15.03
C PRO A 65 7.20 -3.17 14.30
N VAL A 66 7.65 -3.91 13.31
CA VAL A 66 6.85 -4.84 12.50
C VAL A 66 7.36 -6.25 12.70
N HIS A 67 6.48 -7.10 13.22
CA HIS A 67 6.77 -8.51 13.50
C HIS A 67 6.18 -9.39 12.42
N LEU A 68 6.99 -10.29 11.88
CA LEU A 68 6.59 -11.20 10.82
C LEU A 68 7.32 -12.53 10.94
N PHE A 69 6.74 -13.58 10.38
CA PHE A 69 7.45 -14.83 10.12
C PHE A 69 7.99 -14.86 8.70
N ARG A 70 9.27 -15.19 8.57
CA ARG A 70 9.88 -15.60 7.31
C ARG A 70 10.25 -17.06 7.42
N ARG A 71 9.48 -17.93 6.74
CA ARG A 71 9.49 -19.38 7.00
C ARG A 71 9.17 -19.61 8.49
N ASP A 72 10.10 -20.16 9.25
CA ASP A 72 9.91 -20.50 10.66
C ASP A 72 10.57 -19.50 11.63
N GLU A 73 11.16 -18.42 11.10
CA GLU A 73 11.87 -17.41 11.89
C GLU A 73 10.98 -16.19 12.14
N LEU A 74 10.80 -15.84 13.41
CA LEU A 74 10.16 -14.58 13.81
C LEU A 74 11.18 -13.46 13.68
N LEU A 75 10.92 -12.53 12.78
CA LEU A 75 11.72 -11.33 12.56
C LEU A 75 10.99 -10.10 13.07
N CYS A 76 11.76 -9.09 13.46
CA CYS A 76 11.27 -7.78 13.82
C CYS A 76 12.06 -6.73 13.05
N PHE A 77 11.37 -5.84 12.35
CA PHE A 77 11.95 -4.75 11.59
C PHE A 77 11.37 -3.43 12.06
N ASP A 78 12.22 -2.41 12.21
CA ASP A 78 11.77 -1.04 12.41
C ASP A 78 11.42 -0.42 11.06
N VAL A 79 10.13 -0.14 10.85
CA VAL A 79 9.62 0.37 9.58
C VAL A 79 9.24 1.84 9.72
N VAL A 80 9.80 2.69 8.85
CA VAL A 80 9.42 4.10 8.73
C VAL A 80 8.20 4.21 7.81
N MET A 81 7.05 4.57 8.36
CA MET A 81 5.80 4.65 7.60
C MET A 81 5.82 5.78 6.58
N GLN A 82 5.48 5.47 5.33
CA GLN A 82 5.48 6.43 4.23
C GLN A 82 4.08 7.02 3.99
N PRO A 83 3.98 8.20 3.35
CA PRO A 83 2.70 8.63 2.80
C PRO A 83 2.25 7.67 1.68
N PRO A 84 0.94 7.58 1.43
CA PRO A 84 0.44 6.77 0.33
C PRO A 84 0.94 7.37 -1.00
N PRO A 85 1.21 6.52 -2.00
CA PRO A 85 1.70 6.98 -3.30
C PRO A 85 0.68 7.91 -3.97
N CYS A 86 1.18 8.91 -4.70
CA CYS A 86 0.35 9.77 -5.56
C CYS A 86 0.17 9.10 -6.94
N ASP A 87 -0.30 7.86 -6.97
CA ASP A 87 -0.39 7.01 -8.17
C ASP A 87 -1.80 6.98 -8.79
N THR A 88 -2.77 7.56 -8.10
CA THR A 88 -4.15 7.66 -8.57
C THR A 88 -4.37 8.98 -9.29
N CYS A 89 -4.73 8.93 -10.58
CA CYS A 89 -5.10 10.09 -11.37
C CYS A 89 -6.58 10.01 -11.76
N GLU A 90 -7.33 11.08 -11.52
CA GLU A 90 -8.68 11.24 -12.05
C GLU A 90 -8.61 11.91 -13.42
N LEU A 91 -9.24 11.29 -14.41
CA LEU A 91 -9.43 11.88 -15.73
C LEU A 91 -10.85 12.47 -15.79
N ILE A 92 -10.92 13.77 -16.02
CA ILE A 92 -12.18 14.49 -16.17
C ILE A 92 -12.28 15.11 -17.56
N LEU A 93 -13.51 15.16 -18.08
CA LEU A 93 -13.77 15.85 -19.34
C LEU A 93 -13.80 17.36 -19.06
N LEU A 94 -12.91 18.11 -19.71
CA LEU A 94 -12.98 19.55 -19.72
C LEU A 94 -14.27 20.00 -20.43
N GLU A 95 -15.05 20.86 -19.77
CA GLU A 95 -16.37 21.31 -20.23
C GLU A 95 -16.24 22.39 -21.32
N ASP A 96 -15.46 23.44 -21.05
CA ASP A 96 -15.25 24.57 -21.95
C ASP A 96 -13.99 24.40 -22.81
N VAL A 97 -14.11 23.61 -23.88
CA VAL A 97 -13.01 23.35 -24.82
C VAL A 97 -13.32 23.87 -26.22
N SER A 98 -12.28 24.22 -26.99
CA SER A 98 -12.48 24.64 -28.38
C SER A 98 -13.10 23.51 -29.22
N GLU A 99 -13.77 23.88 -30.30
CA GLU A 99 -14.37 22.91 -31.24
C GLU A 99 -13.33 21.90 -31.78
N GLU A 100 -12.09 22.34 -31.96
CA GLU A 100 -11.00 21.46 -32.36
C GLU A 100 -10.69 20.38 -31.32
N ILE A 101 -10.63 20.76 -30.03
CA ILE A 101 -10.40 19.81 -28.93
C ILE A 101 -11.61 18.88 -28.79
N ALA A 102 -12.84 19.41 -28.87
CA ALA A 102 -14.06 18.61 -28.83
C ALA A 102 -14.09 17.57 -29.96
N ARG A 103 -13.70 17.95 -31.19
CA ARG A 103 -13.62 17.05 -32.35
C ARG A 103 -12.58 15.95 -32.16
N ARG A 104 -11.36 16.30 -31.72
CA ARG A 104 -10.30 15.31 -31.45
C ARG A 104 -10.71 14.33 -30.35
N ARG A 105 -11.36 14.84 -29.29
CA ARG A 105 -11.89 14.03 -28.19
C ARG A 105 -12.96 13.05 -28.67
N ALA A 106 -13.93 13.51 -29.46
CA ALA A 106 -14.98 12.66 -30.02
C ALA A 106 -14.41 11.58 -30.94
N ALA A 107 -13.43 11.93 -31.79
CA ALA A 107 -12.76 10.96 -32.67
C ALA A 107 -11.94 9.92 -31.90
N TRP A 108 -11.37 10.28 -30.75
CA TRP A 108 -10.56 9.37 -29.93
C TRP A 108 -11.39 8.46 -29.02
N LEU A 109 -12.42 9.00 -28.37
CA LEU A 109 -13.26 8.26 -27.41
C LEU A 109 -14.47 7.56 -28.05
N GLY A 110 -14.87 7.96 -29.27
CA GLY A 110 -16.11 7.52 -29.92
C GLY A 110 -16.05 6.17 -30.64
N GLY A 111 -14.86 5.63 -30.91
CA GLY A 111 -14.67 4.42 -31.70
C GLY A 111 -14.81 4.65 -33.21
#